data_AF-A0A7S2FWZ1-F1
#
_entry.id   AF-A0A7S2FWZ1-F1
#
_cell.length_a   1.000
_cell.length_b   1.000
_cell.length_c   1.000
_cell.angle_alpha   90.00
_cell.angle_beta   90.00
_cell.angle_gamma   90.00
#
_symmetry.space_group_name_H-M   'P 1'
#
loop_
_entity.id
_entity.type
_entity.pdbx_description
1 polymer ?
#
loop_
_entity_poly.entity_id
_entity_poly.type
_entity_poly.pdbx_seq_one_letter_code
_entity_poly.pdbx_strand_id
1 'polypeptide(L)'
;DEAMVAMGFPSLKTRIYLPMWLLIMLAYICEAIGYVLGTTLKLNFFNVKMLTMHRWFNIAAAEKDLGYKPIVNYGEGWRDTLEWFAAHWLPSFDRRAGLTGIATASQAKIDIQAAGTA
;
A
#
# COMPACT_ATOMS: atom_id res chain seq x y z
N ASP A 1 6.10 -10.14 -0.08
CA ASP A 1 7.36 -9.79 -0.76
C ASP A 1 7.43 -10.33 -2.19
N GLU A 2 6.83 -11.49 -2.44
CA GLU A 2 6.73 -12.12 -3.78
C GLU A 2 6.32 -11.14 -4.89
N ALA A 3 5.31 -10.30 -4.66
CA ALA A 3 4.90 -9.29 -5.63
C ALA A 3 6.02 -8.31 -6.04
N MET A 4 6.82 -7.85 -5.07
CA MET A 4 7.91 -6.91 -5.34
C MET A 4 8.99 -7.57 -6.20
N VAL A 5 9.33 -8.81 -5.88
CA VAL A 5 10.32 -9.60 -6.64
C VAL A 5 9.82 -9.91 -8.04
N ALA A 6 8.55 -10.32 -8.19
CA ALA A 6 7.94 -10.62 -9.49
C ALA A 6 7.91 -9.39 -10.41
N MET A 7 7.73 -8.19 -9.86
CA MET A 7 7.77 -6.92 -10.62
C MET A 7 9.20 -6.38 -10.84
N GLY A 8 10.25 -7.08 -10.40
CA GLY A 8 11.65 -6.65 -10.57
C GLY A 8 12.14 -5.58 -9.58
N PHE A 9 11.42 -5.35 -8.49
CA PHE A 9 11.88 -4.50 -7.38
C PHE A 9 12.74 -5.28 -6.39
N PRO A 10 13.68 -4.61 -5.68
CA PRO A 10 14.42 -5.25 -4.61
C PRO A 10 13.46 -5.71 -3.50
N SER A 11 13.75 -6.88 -2.95
CA SER A 11 13.01 -7.46 -1.83
C SER A 11 12.89 -6.47 -0.66
N LEU A 12 11.73 -6.44 -0.02
CA LEU A 12 11.53 -5.68 1.22
C LEU A 12 12.36 -6.24 2.37
N LYS A 13 12.71 -7.54 2.33
CA LYS A 13 13.49 -8.20 3.38
C LYS A 13 14.96 -7.78 3.39
N THR A 14 15.47 -7.21 2.30
CA THR A 14 16.83 -6.65 2.27
C THR A 14 16.93 -5.28 2.92
N ARG A 15 15.79 -4.68 3.32
CA ARG A 15 15.78 -3.40 4.03
C ARG A 15 16.00 -3.60 5.54
N ILE A 16 16.57 -2.58 6.18
CA ILE A 16 16.86 -2.58 7.62
C ILE A 16 15.54 -2.65 8.40
N TYR A 17 15.44 -3.64 9.29
CA TYR A 17 14.33 -3.74 10.23
C TYR A 17 14.51 -2.73 11.37
N LEU A 18 13.55 -1.83 11.54
CA LEU A 18 13.53 -0.84 12.62
C LEU A 18 12.43 -1.20 13.62
N PRO A 19 12.69 -1.12 14.94
CA PRO A 19 11.69 -1.44 15.94
C PRO A 19 10.57 -0.40 15.93
N MET A 20 9.35 -0.85 16.24
CA MET A 20 8.13 -0.03 16.18
C MET A 20 8.21 1.24 17.05
N TRP A 21 8.76 1.16 18.25
CA TRP A 21 8.86 2.30 19.16
C TRP A 21 9.70 3.44 18.56
N LEU A 22 10.76 3.12 17.83
CA LEU A 22 11.61 4.11 17.15
C LEU A 22 10.85 4.78 16.01
N LEU A 23 10.10 3.99 15.22
CA LEU A 23 9.26 4.51 14.13
C LEU A 23 8.15 5.43 14.65
N ILE A 24 7.56 5.11 15.81
CA ILE A 24 6.54 5.96 16.45
C ILE A 24 7.15 7.30 16.88
N MET A 25 8.32 7.29 17.53
CA MET A 25 9.02 8.54 17.91
C MET A 25 9.33 9.40 16.69
N LEU A 26 9.86 8.80 15.62
CA LEU A 26 10.18 9.51 14.39
C LEU A 26 8.92 10.04 13.69
N ALA A 27 7.81 9.29 13.74
CA ALA A 27 6.54 9.71 13.18
C ALA A 27 5.99 10.97 13.87
N TYR A 28 6.07 11.08 15.20
CA TYR A 28 5.66 12.29 15.91
C TYR A 28 6.52 13.51 15.55
N ILE A 29 7.82 13.31 15.36
CA ILE A 29 8.72 14.38 14.88
C ILE A 29 8.31 14.82 13.47
N CYS A 30 8.04 13.86 12.57
CA CYS A 30 7.57 14.14 11.22
C CYS A 30 6.21 14.85 11.20
N GLU A 31 5.29 14.51 12.10
CA GLU A 31 4.01 15.21 12.23
C GLU A 31 4.19 16.65 12.70
N ALA A 32 5.08 16.90 13.68
CA ALA A 32 5.39 18.25 14.13
C ALA A 32 6.03 19.10 13.00
N ILE A 33 6.98 18.52 12.25
CA ILE A 33 7.58 19.17 11.09
C ILE A 33 6.52 19.43 10.01
N GLY A 34 5.67 18.43 9.71
CA GLY A 34 4.60 18.54 8.73
C GLY A 34 3.58 19.63 9.09
N TYR A 35 3.27 19.78 10.37
CA TYR A 35 2.41 20.85 10.88
C TYR A 35 3.00 22.24 10.63
N VAL A 36 4.31 22.41 10.87
CA VAL A 36 5.00 23.69 10.63
C VAL A 36 5.13 23.99 9.13
N LEU A 37 5.38 22.97 8.30
CA LEU A 37 5.55 23.13 6.85
C LEU A 37 4.22 23.10 6.07
N GLY A 38 3.09 22.84 6.73
CA GLY A 38 1.79 22.69 6.07
C GLY A 38 1.70 21.52 5.09
N THR A 39 2.55 20.50 5.25
CA THR A 39 2.62 19.32 4.35
C THR A 39 2.50 18.03 5.14
N THR A 40 1.87 17.01 4.54
CA THR A 40 1.82 15.67 5.13
C THR A 40 3.04 14.86 4.71
N LEU A 41 3.84 14.43 5.69
CA LEU A 41 4.95 13.53 5.44
C LEU A 41 4.45 12.08 5.36
N LYS A 42 5.12 11.26 4.54
CA LYS A 42 4.78 9.84 4.37
C LYS A 42 4.89 9.04 5.66
N LEU A 43 5.82 9.43 6.54
CA LEU A 43 5.96 8.83 7.85
C LEU A 43 5.11 9.65 8.84
N ASN A 44 4.00 9.07 9.27
CA ASN A 44 3.10 9.61 10.29
C ASN A 44 2.64 8.47 11.21
N PHE A 45 2.06 8.82 12.36
CA PHE A 45 1.68 7.84 13.37
C PHE A 45 0.65 6.86 12.83
N PHE A 46 -0.32 7.38 12.07
CA PHE A 46 -1.38 6.59 11.43
C PHE A 46 -0.83 5.51 10.49
N ASN A 47 0.13 5.86 9.63
CA ASN A 47 0.75 4.95 8.67
C ASN A 47 1.59 3.89 9.39
N VAL A 48 2.34 4.26 10.43
CA VAL A 48 3.09 3.27 11.23
C VAL A 48 2.13 2.26 11.85
N LYS A 49 1.03 2.73 12.46
CA LYS A 49 0.01 1.85 13.04
C LYS A 49 -0.64 0.96 11.98
N MET A 50 -1.07 1.52 10.86
CA MET A 50 -1.74 0.77 9.79
C MET A 50 -0.83 -0.28 9.15
N LEU A 51 0.44 0.05 8.90
CA LEU A 51 1.41 -0.87 8.28
C LEU A 51 1.85 -1.99 9.23
N THR A 52 1.75 -1.78 10.53
CA THR A 52 2.15 -2.78 11.55
C THR A 52 1.00 -3.67 12.01
N MET A 53 -0.24 -3.40 11.59
CA MET A 53 -1.39 -4.24 11.93
C MET A 53 -1.37 -5.57 11.16
N HIS A 54 -1.42 -6.67 11.89
CA HIS A 54 -1.64 -8.00 11.33
C HIS A 54 -3.14 -8.20 11.06
N ARG A 55 -3.52 -8.25 9.79
CA ARG A 55 -4.91 -8.52 9.36
C ARG A 55 -5.01 -9.95 8.87
N TRP A 56 -5.86 -10.73 9.53
CA TRP A 56 -6.21 -12.10 9.14
C TRP A 56 -7.62 -12.10 8.59
N PHE A 57 -7.85 -12.87 7.52
CA PHE A 57 -9.15 -13.01 6.89
C PHE A 57 -9.57 -14.47 6.95
N ASN A 58 -10.79 -14.73 7.43
CA ASN A 58 -11.38 -16.05 7.48
C ASN A 58 -12.72 -16.03 6.72
N ILE A 59 -12.84 -16.90 5.71
CA ILE A 59 -14.00 -17.00 4.84
C ILE A 59 -14.98 -18.11 5.25
N ALA A 60 -14.71 -18.85 6.32
CA ALA A 60 -15.51 -20.02 6.73
C ALA A 60 -17.01 -19.68 6.96
N ALA A 61 -17.31 -18.48 7.46
CA ALA A 61 -18.69 -18.03 7.61
C ALA A 61 -19.39 -17.86 6.24
N ALA A 62 -18.70 -17.28 5.25
CA ALA A 62 -19.23 -17.13 3.91
C ALA A 62 -19.42 -18.49 3.21
N GLU A 63 -18.49 -19.43 3.41
CA GLU A 63 -18.62 -20.79 2.88
C GLU A 63 -19.82 -21.52 3.48
N LYS A 64 -20.03 -21.39 4.80
CA LYS A 64 -21.13 -22.03 5.52
C LYS A 64 -22.48 -21.43 5.18
N ASP A 65 -22.61 -20.11 5.22
CA ASP A 65 -23.91 -19.44 5.18
C ASP A 65 -24.35 -19.11 3.74
N LEU A 66 -23.38 -18.83 2.85
CA LEU A 66 -23.66 -18.44 1.46
C LEU A 66 -23.33 -19.55 0.46
N GLY A 67 -22.76 -20.68 0.91
CA GLY A 67 -22.26 -21.72 0.02
C GLY A 67 -21.11 -21.24 -0.87
N TYR A 68 -20.44 -20.15 -0.48
CA TYR A 68 -19.37 -19.56 -1.27
C TYR A 68 -18.23 -20.56 -1.48
N LYS A 69 -17.76 -20.67 -2.72
CA LYS A 69 -16.53 -21.39 -3.04
C LYS A 69 -15.69 -20.52 -3.98
N PRO A 70 -14.40 -20.28 -3.66
CA PRO A 70 -13.53 -19.55 -4.57
C PRO A 70 -13.41 -20.31 -5.89
N ILE A 71 -13.69 -19.62 -7.00
CA ILE A 71 -13.61 -20.19 -8.36
C ILE A 71 -12.15 -20.48 -8.72
N VAL A 72 -11.25 -19.59 -8.27
CA VAL A 72 -9.81 -19.66 -8.50
C VAL A 72 -9.12 -19.76 -7.15
N ASN A 73 -8.14 -20.66 -7.05
CA ASN A 73 -7.35 -20.82 -5.84
C ASN A 73 -6.44 -19.60 -5.63
N TYR A 74 -6.12 -19.29 -4.37
CA TYR A 74 -5.32 -18.13 -4.03
C TYR A 74 -4.00 -18.03 -4.81
N GLY A 75 -3.25 -19.13 -4.93
CA GLY A 75 -1.96 -19.12 -5.62
C GLY A 75 -2.07 -18.82 -7.12
N GLU A 76 -3.09 -19.35 -7.79
CA GLU A 76 -3.35 -19.08 -9.21
C GLU A 76 -3.79 -17.63 -9.41
N GLY A 77 -4.82 -17.19 -8.67
CA GLY A 77 -5.31 -15.82 -8.77
C GLY A 77 -4.25 -14.78 -8.42
N TRP A 78 -3.35 -15.09 -7.49
CA TRP A 78 -2.23 -14.23 -7.14
C TRP A 78 -1.22 -14.12 -8.29
N ARG A 79 -0.82 -15.25 -8.90
CA ARG A 79 0.06 -15.25 -10.07
C ARG A 79 -0.53 -14.44 -11.22
N ASP A 80 -1.79 -14.68 -11.57
CA ASP A 80 -2.47 -13.99 -12.67
C ASP A 80 -2.54 -12.48 -12.41
N THR A 81 -2.77 -12.09 -11.14
CA THR A 81 -2.70 -10.70 -10.72
C THR A 81 -1.30 -10.12 -10.96
N LEU A 82 -0.23 -10.81 -10.56
CA LEU A 82 1.15 -10.35 -10.76
C LEU A 82 1.50 -10.20 -12.25
N GLU A 83 1.09 -11.15 -13.08
CA GLU A 83 1.28 -11.09 -14.53
C GLU A 83 0.58 -9.88 -15.14
N TRP A 84 -0.67 -9.64 -14.75
CA TRP A 84 -1.42 -8.46 -15.21
C TRP A 84 -0.73 -7.16 -14.80
N PHE A 85 -0.29 -7.05 -13.54
CA PHE A 85 0.42 -5.86 -13.03
C PHE A 85 1.74 -5.64 -13.76
N ALA A 86 2.50 -6.70 -14.04
CA ALA A 86 3.75 -6.60 -14.80
C ALA A 86 3.51 -6.15 -16.25
N ALA A 87 2.44 -6.63 -16.90
CA ALA A 87 2.15 -6.31 -18.30
C ALA A 87 1.49 -4.94 -18.50
N HIS A 88 0.61 -4.49 -17.60
CA HIS A 88 -0.24 -3.31 -17.82
C HIS A 88 0.10 -2.14 -16.90
N TRP A 89 0.32 -2.40 -15.61
CA TRP A 89 0.56 -1.34 -14.65
C TRP A 89 2.03 -0.90 -14.65
N LEU A 90 2.97 -1.84 -14.64
CA LEU A 90 4.40 -1.57 -14.53
C LEU A 90 4.94 -0.66 -15.65
N PRO A 91 4.51 -0.78 -16.93
CA PRO A 91 4.96 0.14 -17.99
C PRO A 91 4.49 1.59 -17.77
N SER A 92 3.35 1.77 -17.11
CA SER A 92 2.80 3.10 -16.78
C SER A 92 3.39 3.69 -15.48
N PHE A 93 4.18 2.92 -14.74
CA PHE A 93 4.70 3.32 -13.44
C PHE A 93 5.89 4.27 -13.58
N ASP A 94 5.69 5.55 -13.21
CA ASP A 94 6.77 6.52 -13.17
C ASP A 94 7.70 6.29 -11.96
N ARG A 95 8.89 5.74 -12.25
CA ARG A 95 9.94 5.47 -11.26
C ARG A 95 10.60 6.74 -10.71
N ARG A 96 10.36 7.91 -11.30
CA ARG A 96 10.97 9.21 -10.96
C ARG A 96 10.08 10.11 -10.12
N ALA A 97 8.91 9.65 -9.70
CA ALA A 97 8.03 10.40 -8.81
C ALA A 97 8.73 10.70 -7.47
N GLY A 98 9.39 11.85 -7.38
CA GLY A 98 9.98 12.39 -6.17
C GLY A 98 8.92 12.83 -5.15
N LEU A 99 9.34 13.56 -4.12
CA LEU A 99 8.42 14.06 -3.09
C LEU A 99 7.23 14.86 -3.65
N THR A 100 7.43 15.60 -4.74
CA THR A 100 6.40 16.44 -5.39
C THR A 100 5.40 15.62 -6.22
N GLY A 101 5.86 14.63 -7.00
CA GLY A 101 4.98 13.82 -7.86
C GLY A 101 3.96 12.99 -7.08
N ILE A 102 4.24 12.69 -5.81
CA ILE A 102 3.39 11.85 -4.96
C ILE A 102 2.27 12.67 -4.30
N ALA A 103 2.53 13.94 -3.99
CA ALA A 103 1.49 14.87 -3.55
C ALA A 103 0.48 15.09 -4.68
N THR A 104 0.95 15.28 -5.91
CA THR A 104 0.10 15.44 -7.10
C THR A 104 -0.71 14.17 -7.39
N ALA A 105 -0.10 12.98 -7.31
CA ALA A 105 -0.82 11.71 -7.52
C ALA A 105 -1.87 11.43 -6.42
N SER A 106 -1.63 11.88 -5.19
CA SER A 106 -2.61 11.79 -4.11
C SER A 106 -3.77 12.76 -4.33
N GLN A 107 -3.48 14.00 -4.74
CA GLN A 107 -4.51 15.00 -5.06
C GLN A 107 -5.38 14.56 -6.24
N ALA A 108 -4.79 14.01 -7.31
CA ALA A 108 -5.52 13.49 -8.45
C ALA A 108 -6.51 12.38 -8.07
N LYS A 109 -6.18 11.54 -7.07
CA LYS A 109 -7.12 10.53 -6.54
C LYS A 109 -8.29 11.16 -5.79
N ILE A 110 -8.02 12.19 -4.98
CA ILE A 110 -9.05 12.95 -4.26
C ILE A 110 -10.00 13.62 -5.25
N ASP A 111 -9.46 14.23 -6.31
CA ASP A 111 -10.24 14.94 -7.34
C ASP A 111 -11.15 13.97 -8.13
N ILE A 112 -10.65 12.77 -8.48
CA ILE A 112 -11.47 11.72 -9.12
C ILE A 112 -12.58 11.24 -8.17
N GLN A 113 -12.29 11.08 -6.87
CA GLN A 113 -13.29 10.67 -5.88
C GLN A 113 -14.34 11.76 -5.63
N ALA A 114 -13.96 13.04 -5.68
CA ALA A 114 -14.87 14.17 -5.59
C ALA A 114 -15.72 14.35 -6.86
N ALA A 115 -15.18 14.01 -8.04
CA ALA A 115 -15.91 14.06 -9.31
C ALA A 115 -16.97 12.95 -9.45
N GLY A 116 -16.77 11.79 -8.79
CA GLY A 116 -17.71 10.67 -8.83
C GLY A 116 -18.94 10.78 -7.90
N THR A 117 -19.03 11.86 -7.10
CA THR A 117 -20.15 12.12 -6.18
C THR A 117 -21.18 13.14 -6.72
N ALA A 118 -21.16 13.42 -8.02
CA ALA A 118 -22.11 14.31 -8.70
C ALA A 118 -23.19 13.52 -9.47
#